data_AF-A0A849MUF9-F1
#
_entry.id   AF-A0A849MUF9-F1
#
_cell.length_a   1.000
_cell.length_b   1.000
_cell.length_c   1.000
_cell.angle_alpha   90.00
_cell.angle_beta   90.00
_cell.angle_gamma   90.00
#
_symmetry.space_group_name_H-M   'P 1'
#
loop_
_entity.id
_entity.type
_entity.pdbx_description
1 polymer ?
#
loop_
_entity_poly.entity_id
_entity_poly.type
_entity_poly.pdbx_seq_one_letter_code
_entity_poly.pdbx_strand_id
1 'polypeptide(L)'
;MRCLLAAQADRLVGRPRAARVTDDTALPKKGALSIGVARQYCGQPGKRARCQALVSLTLAGQEVPVPWGCGFRAVPRTAIEGWTSDAERCVAAGVPEDEVVARAKGEIALAVPNGIAAGGATA
;
A
#
# COMPACT_ATOMS: atom_id res chain seq x y z
N MET A 1 -20.49 -3.66 4.14
CA MET A 1 -19.86 -3.26 2.86
C MET A 1 -18.70 -4.18 2.45
N ARG A 2 -17.65 -4.36 3.26
CA ARG A 2 -16.46 -5.17 2.89
C ARG A 2 -16.76 -6.63 2.48
N CYS A 3 -17.66 -7.32 3.17
CA CYS A 3 -18.04 -8.70 2.81
C CYS A 3 -18.71 -8.79 1.43
N LEU A 4 -19.48 -7.77 1.03
CA LEU A 4 -20.11 -7.72 -0.30
C LEU A 4 -19.05 -7.51 -1.39
N LEU A 5 -18.08 -6.63 -1.15
CA LEU A 5 -16.95 -6.44 -2.06
C LEU A 5 -16.15 -7.74 -2.20
N ALA A 6 -15.90 -8.46 -1.10
CA ALA A 6 -15.12 -9.70 -1.12
C ALA A 6 -15.85 -10.80 -1.92
N ALA A 7 -17.16 -10.94 -1.70
CA ALA A 7 -17.98 -11.87 -2.46
C ALA A 7 -18.01 -11.53 -3.96
N GLN A 8 -18.07 -10.25 -4.31
CA GLN A 8 -18.04 -9.82 -5.70
C GLN A 8 -16.67 -10.02 -6.35
N ALA A 9 -15.59 -9.71 -5.63
CA ALA A 9 -14.23 -9.97 -6.10
C ALA A 9 -14.01 -11.46 -6.33
N ASP A 10 -14.43 -12.32 -5.40
CA ASP A 10 -14.40 -13.78 -5.53
C ASP A 10 -15.16 -14.28 -6.76
N ARG A 11 -16.33 -13.69 -7.05
CA ARG A 11 -17.10 -14.02 -8.25
C ARG A 11 -16.35 -13.66 -9.54
N LEU A 12 -15.64 -12.54 -9.54
CA LEU A 12 -14.95 -12.01 -10.72
C LEU A 12 -13.64 -12.75 -11.03
N VAL A 13 -12.84 -13.07 -10.00
CA VAL A 13 -11.53 -13.73 -10.23
C VAL A 13 -11.65 -15.22 -10.50
N GLY A 14 -12.77 -15.85 -10.10
CA GLY A 14 -13.00 -17.27 -10.31
C GLY A 14 -12.11 -18.15 -9.42
N ARG A 15 -12.74 -18.92 -8.53
CA ARG A 15 -12.03 -19.91 -7.69
C ARG A 15 -11.53 -21.10 -8.52
N PRO A 16 -10.50 -21.86 -8.10
CA PRO A 16 -9.64 -21.72 -6.91
C PRO A 16 -8.22 -21.17 -7.20
N ARG A 17 -7.96 -20.69 -8.43
CA ARG A 17 -6.61 -20.29 -8.88
C ARG A 17 -6.31 -18.78 -8.71
N ALA A 18 -7.11 -18.08 -7.92
CA ALA A 18 -6.91 -16.64 -7.72
C ALA A 18 -5.64 -16.40 -6.89
N ALA A 19 -4.71 -15.63 -7.45
CA ALA A 19 -3.49 -15.21 -6.82
C ALA A 19 -3.63 -13.80 -6.24
N ARG A 20 -2.95 -13.56 -5.13
CA ARG A 20 -2.82 -12.25 -4.52
C ARG A 20 -1.53 -11.60 -5.02
N VAL A 21 -1.66 -10.59 -5.87
CA VAL A 21 -0.52 -9.83 -6.42
C VAL A 21 -0.35 -8.55 -5.62
N THR A 22 0.86 -8.35 -5.10
CA THR A 22 1.24 -7.11 -4.43
C THR A 22 2.20 -6.34 -5.34
N ASP A 23 1.90 -5.07 -5.55
CA ASP A 23 2.78 -4.15 -6.27
C ASP A 23 3.05 -2.90 -5.43
N ASP A 24 4.26 -2.35 -5.55
CA ASP A 24 4.58 -1.04 -5.00
C ASP A 24 4.90 -0.04 -6.10
N THR A 25 4.16 1.07 -6.09
CA THR A 25 4.31 2.15 -7.06
C THR A 25 4.96 3.35 -6.37
N ALA A 26 6.15 3.75 -6.84
CA ALA A 26 6.83 4.94 -6.38
C ALA A 26 6.26 6.19 -7.08
N LEU A 27 5.63 7.07 -6.31
CA LEU A 27 5.01 8.31 -6.78
C LEU A 27 5.93 9.50 -6.47
N PRO A 28 6.53 10.17 -7.46
CA PRO A 28 7.31 11.39 -7.25
C PRO A 28 6.48 12.46 -6.54
N LYS A 29 7.00 12.98 -5.43
CA LYS A 29 6.32 14.01 -4.63
C LYS A 29 7.30 15.06 -4.15
N LYS A 30 6.83 16.29 -4.07
CA LYS A 30 7.59 17.47 -3.62
C LYS A 30 6.67 18.32 -2.73
N GLY A 31 7.22 18.92 -1.68
CA GLY A 31 6.52 19.82 -0.77
C GLY A 31 6.76 19.47 0.69
N ALA A 32 6.50 20.43 1.58
CA ALA A 32 6.67 20.25 3.02
C ALA A 32 5.58 19.33 3.60
N LEU A 33 4.34 19.41 3.11
CA LEU A 33 3.21 18.64 3.67
C LEU A 33 2.92 17.34 2.91
N SER A 34 3.74 16.96 1.93
CA SER A 34 3.61 15.64 1.30
C SER A 34 4.01 14.57 2.30
N ILE A 35 3.02 13.81 2.77
CA ILE A 35 3.20 12.81 3.82
C ILE A 35 4.13 11.71 3.33
N GLY A 36 5.20 11.46 4.10
CA GLY A 36 5.95 10.23 3.92
C GLY A 36 6.91 10.12 2.78
N VAL A 37 7.24 11.25 2.19
CA VAL A 37 8.15 11.33 1.07
C VAL A 37 9.57 11.03 1.54
N ALA A 38 10.21 10.06 0.91
CA ALA A 38 11.58 9.69 1.19
C ALA A 38 12.40 9.58 -0.09
N ARG A 39 13.73 9.70 0.03
CA ARG A 39 14.62 9.43 -1.11
C ARG A 39 14.69 7.92 -1.34
N GLN A 40 14.18 7.48 -2.48
CA GLN A 40 14.20 6.09 -2.91
C GLN A 40 14.33 6.00 -4.43
N TYR A 41 14.64 4.82 -4.96
CA TYR A 41 14.61 4.62 -6.41
C TYR A 41 13.16 4.77 -6.90
N CYS A 42 12.98 5.53 -7.98
CA CYS A 42 11.69 5.72 -8.60
C CYS A 42 11.83 5.46 -10.10
N GLY A 43 10.99 4.55 -10.60
CA GLY A 43 11.01 4.14 -12.01
C GLY A 43 10.69 5.29 -12.96
N GLN A 44 9.72 6.14 -12.61
CA GLN A 44 9.29 7.25 -13.48
C GLN A 44 10.45 8.21 -13.87
N PRO A 45 11.26 8.74 -12.93
CA PRO A 45 12.45 9.53 -13.28
C PRO A 45 13.71 8.68 -13.51
N GLY A 46 13.64 7.34 -13.43
CA GLY A 46 14.77 6.42 -13.62
C GLY A 46 15.93 6.59 -12.62
N LYS A 47 15.68 7.26 -11.49
CA LYS A 47 16.73 7.65 -10.54
C LYS A 47 16.21 7.72 -9.11
N ARG A 48 17.14 7.90 -8.17
CA ARG A 48 16.78 8.20 -6.78
C ARG A 48 16.13 9.58 -6.69
N ALA A 49 14.86 9.61 -6.29
CA ALA A 49 14.08 10.81 -6.13
C ALA A 49 13.30 10.77 -4.81
N ARG A 50 12.79 11.92 -4.40
CA ARG A 50 11.85 12.01 -3.28
C ARG A 50 10.49 11.51 -3.75
N CYS A 51 10.06 10.38 -3.22
CA CYS A 51 8.83 9.71 -3.62
C CYS A 51 8.07 9.18 -2.41
N GLN A 52 6.76 9.09 -2.56
CA GLN A 52 5.89 8.30 -1.70
C GLN A 52 5.71 6.92 -2.33
N ALA A 53 5.51 5.87 -1.53
CA ALA A 53 5.26 4.53 -2.06
C ALA A 53 3.78 4.17 -1.81
N LEU A 54 3.07 3.81 -2.88
CA LEU A 54 1.73 3.21 -2.80
C LEU A 54 1.89 1.70 -2.87
N VAL A 55 1.46 0.97 -1.86
CA VAL A 55 1.38 -0.50 -1.92
C VAL A 55 -0.04 -0.86 -2.31
N SER A 56 -0.20 -1.57 -3.42
CA SER A 56 -1.50 -2.01 -3.93
C SER A 56 -1.62 -3.52 -3.88
N LEU A 57 -2.86 -3.98 -3.74
CA LEU A 57 -3.23 -5.37 -3.79
C LEU A 57 -4.27 -5.61 -4.88
N THR A 58 -3.92 -6.52 -5.78
CA THR A 58 -4.77 -6.97 -6.87
C THR A 58 -5.00 -8.47 -6.72
N LEU A 59 -6.26 -8.88 -6.76
CA LEU A 59 -6.60 -10.29 -6.92
C LEU A 59 -6.59 -10.60 -8.41
N ALA A 60 -5.79 -11.58 -8.82
CA ALA A 60 -5.68 -11.99 -10.21
C ALA A 60 -6.16 -13.43 -10.34
N GLY A 61 -7.15 -13.68 -11.19
CA GLY A 61 -7.61 -15.03 -11.50
C GLY A 61 -8.16 -15.08 -12.92
N GLN A 62 -7.89 -16.19 -13.62
CA GLN A 62 -8.11 -16.28 -15.07
C GLN A 62 -7.47 -15.07 -15.81
N GLU A 63 -8.24 -14.35 -16.62
CA GLU A 63 -7.80 -13.16 -17.37
C GLU A 63 -8.21 -11.83 -16.71
N VAL A 64 -8.74 -11.85 -15.48
CA VAL A 64 -9.32 -10.67 -14.83
C VAL A 64 -8.50 -10.25 -13.61
N PRO A 65 -7.81 -9.09 -13.66
CA PRO A 65 -7.27 -8.45 -12.48
C PRO A 65 -8.36 -7.61 -11.77
N VAL A 66 -8.59 -7.86 -10.49
CA VAL A 66 -9.52 -7.12 -9.64
C VAL A 66 -8.74 -6.37 -8.55
N PRO A 67 -8.64 -5.03 -8.63
CA PRO A 67 -8.07 -4.24 -7.55
C PRO A 67 -8.88 -4.42 -6.27
N TRP A 68 -8.21 -4.81 -5.18
CA TRP A 68 -8.89 -5.16 -3.92
C TRP A 68 -8.67 -4.12 -2.84
N GLY A 69 -7.45 -3.62 -2.73
CA GLY A 69 -7.11 -2.66 -1.70
C GLY A 69 -5.80 -1.98 -2.01
N CYS A 70 -5.62 -0.78 -1.47
CA CYS A 70 -4.37 -0.09 -1.53
C CYS A 70 -4.10 0.61 -0.20
N GLY A 71 -2.84 0.75 0.13
CA GLY A 71 -2.35 1.48 1.29
C GLY A 71 -1.26 2.43 0.84
N PHE A 72 -1.45 3.72 1.09
CA PHE A 72 -0.38 4.68 0.92
C PHE A 72 0.60 4.51 2.07
N ARG A 73 1.88 4.33 1.74
CA ARG A 73 2.92 4.45 2.73
C ARG A 73 3.70 5.73 2.61
N ALA A 74 3.74 6.34 3.76
CA ALA A 74 4.77 7.24 4.19
C ALA A 74 5.90 6.49 4.89
N VAL A 75 7.15 6.82 4.59
CA VAL A 75 8.32 6.50 5.42
C VAL A 75 8.89 5.08 5.24
N PRO A 76 9.87 4.72 4.39
CA PRO A 76 10.67 3.50 4.64
C PRO A 76 11.23 3.50 6.08
N ARG A 77 11.54 2.35 6.70
CA ARG A 77 12.10 2.30 8.08
C ARG A 77 13.32 3.25 8.26
N THR A 78 14.02 3.55 7.16
CA THR A 78 15.15 4.48 7.05
C THR A 78 14.77 5.98 6.88
N ALA A 79 13.49 6.33 6.76
CA ALA A 79 13.02 7.72 6.62
C ALA A 79 12.25 8.24 7.84
N ILE A 80 12.06 7.38 8.87
CA ILE A 80 11.46 7.77 10.15
C ILE A 80 12.26 8.90 10.77
N GLU A 81 13.58 8.83 10.63
CA GLU A 81 14.51 9.76 11.26
C GLU A 81 14.35 11.20 10.74
N GLY A 82 13.67 11.43 9.60
CA GLY A 82 13.64 12.76 8.97
C GLY A 82 12.27 13.42 8.71
N TRP A 83 11.21 12.66 8.42
CA TRP A 83 9.89 13.26 8.11
C TRP A 83 8.93 13.21 9.30
N THR A 84 8.86 12.06 9.97
CA THR A 84 8.00 11.83 11.15
C THR A 84 8.63 12.29 12.45
N SER A 85 9.91 12.67 12.46
CA SER A 85 10.59 13.27 13.60
C SER A 85 10.12 14.70 13.89
N ASP A 86 9.45 15.34 12.94
CA ASP A 86 8.83 16.65 13.09
C ASP A 86 7.34 16.48 13.42
N ALA A 87 7.03 16.49 14.72
CA ALA A 87 5.67 16.28 15.21
C ALA A 87 4.72 17.42 14.77
N GLU A 88 5.19 18.67 14.78
CA GLU A 88 4.39 19.82 14.32
C GLU A 88 4.01 19.68 12.85
N ARG A 89 4.94 19.23 12.02
CA ARG A 89 4.69 18.94 10.61
C ARG A 89 3.72 17.77 10.42
N CYS A 90 3.79 16.73 11.23
CA CYS A 90 2.84 15.61 11.16
C CYS A 90 1.41 16.06 11.49
N VAL A 91 1.26 16.87 12.54
CA VAL A 91 -0.01 17.49 12.92
C VAL A 91 -0.52 18.41 11.81
N ALA A 92 0.33 19.28 11.27
CA ALA A 92 -0.03 20.17 10.17
C ALA A 92 -0.43 19.43 8.88
N ALA A 93 0.11 18.23 8.66
CA ALA A 93 -0.27 17.36 7.54
C ALA A 93 -1.52 16.50 7.83
N GLY A 94 -2.06 16.53 9.06
CA GLY A 94 -3.25 15.79 9.46
C GLY A 94 -3.04 14.29 9.65
N VAL A 95 -1.81 13.86 9.97
CA VAL A 95 -1.50 12.44 10.20
C VAL A 95 -1.93 12.04 11.62
N PRO A 96 -2.80 11.03 11.80
CA PRO A 96 -3.13 10.50 13.13
C PRO A 96 -1.89 9.98 13.86
N GLU A 97 -1.79 10.21 15.17
CA GLU A 97 -0.61 9.85 15.97
C GLU A 97 -0.26 8.36 15.89
N ASP A 98 -1.28 7.49 15.86
CA ASP A 98 -1.14 6.04 15.74
C ASP A 98 -0.68 5.57 14.36
N GLU A 99 -0.81 6.43 13.34
CA GLU A 99 -0.33 6.20 11.97
C GLU A 99 1.09 6.75 11.75
N VAL A 100 1.68 7.47 12.73
CA VAL A 100 3.08 7.94 12.72
C VAL A 100 4.04 6.78 13.09
N VAL A 101 3.88 5.64 12.41
CA VAL A 101 4.64 4.41 12.70
C VAL A 101 5.26 3.86 11.43
N ALA A 102 6.48 3.34 11.59
CA ALA A 102 7.10 2.62 10.50
C ALA A 102 6.74 1.14 10.37
N ARG A 103 6.35 0.79 9.15
CA ARG A 103 6.13 -0.50 8.53
C ARG A 103 7.05 -0.72 7.30
N ALA A 104 7.40 -1.95 6.97
CA ALA A 104 7.97 -2.31 5.68
C ALA A 104 6.84 -2.37 4.62
N LYS A 105 7.20 -2.37 3.34
CA LYS A 105 6.22 -2.59 2.26
C LYS A 105 5.47 -3.92 2.44
N GLY A 106 6.19 -4.98 2.81
CA GLY A 106 5.61 -6.30 3.11
C GLY A 106 4.63 -6.28 4.27
N GLU A 107 4.90 -5.52 5.34
CA GLU A 107 3.99 -5.40 6.48
C GLU A 107 2.67 -4.71 6.10
N ILE A 108 2.70 -3.71 5.22
CA ILE A 108 1.47 -3.11 4.67
C ILE A 108 0.74 -4.09 3.78
N ALA A 109 1.49 -4.75 2.89
CA ALA A 109 0.91 -5.74 2.00
C ALA A 109 0.16 -6.79 2.81
N LEU A 110 0.72 -7.27 3.92
CA LEU A 110 0.08 -8.22 4.83
C LEU A 110 -1.10 -7.63 5.61
N ALA A 111 -1.03 -6.35 5.98
CA ALA A 111 -2.11 -5.66 6.70
C ALA A 111 -3.37 -5.44 5.85
N VAL A 112 -3.25 -5.41 4.50
CA VAL A 112 -4.43 -5.37 3.63
C VAL A 112 -5.22 -6.68 3.81
N PRO A 113 -6.50 -6.61 4.21
CA PRO A 113 -7.31 -7.81 4.44
C PRO A 113 -7.36 -8.70 3.20
N ASN A 114 -7.37 -10.02 3.42
CA ASN A 114 -7.56 -10.94 2.32
C ASN A 114 -8.96 -10.71 1.71
N GLY A 115 -8.99 -10.45 0.40
CA GLY A 115 -10.24 -10.22 -0.32
C GLY A 115 -10.94 -11.49 -0.75
N ILE A 116 -10.27 -12.62 -0.58
CA ILE A 116 -10.82 -13.94 -0.86
C ILE A 116 -11.58 -14.40 0.39
N ALA A 117 -12.86 -14.74 0.25
CA ALA A 117 -13.65 -15.26 1.37
C ALA A 117 -13.01 -16.56 1.90
N ALA A 118 -13.08 -16.79 3.21
CA ALA A 118 -12.32 -17.84 3.92
C ALA A 118 -12.59 -19.31 3.51
N GLY A 119 -13.30 -19.59 2.41
CA GLY A 119 -13.57 -20.96 1.93
C GLY A 119 -12.65 -21.46 0.83
N GLY A 120 -11.45 -20.91 0.60
CA GLY A 120 -10.64 -21.26 -0.59
C GLY A 120 -9.14 -21.25 -0.34
N ALA A 121 -8.61 -22.44 -0.09
CA ALA A 121 -7.20 -22.84 -0.08
C ALA A 121 -6.25 -21.96 0.76
N THR A 122 -6.06 -22.40 2.00
CA THR A 122 -4.72 -22.45 2.59
C THR A 122 -3.76 -23.14 1.61
N ALA A 123 -2.52 -22.63 1.57
CA ALA A 123 -1.41 -23.06 0.73
C ALA A 123 -1.29 -24.57 0.50
#